data_AF-A0A9D1GH00-F1
#
_entry.id   AF-A0A9D1GH00-F1
#
_cell.length_a   1.000
_cell.length_b   1.000
_cell.length_c   1.000
_cell.angle_alpha   90.00
_cell.angle_beta   90.00
_cell.angle_gamma   90.00
#
_symmetry.space_group_name_H-M   'P 1'
#
loop_
_entity.id
_entity.type
_entity.pdbx_description
1 polymer ?
#
loop_
_entity_poly.entity_id
_entity_poly.type
_entity_poly.pdbx_seq_one_letter_code
_entity_poly.pdbx_strand_id
1 'polypeptide(L)'
;ENLFYFIIGADSLYDIEKWYRPDLVMSQAVLLVAARGCDWAHPTLDGQISYLKEKYGARIEKLHCREMHVSSEEIRAMAARGESLKGLLPEPVLQYVKQCRLYQKQPCI
;
A
#
# COMPACT_ATOMS: atom_id res chain seq x y z
N GLU A 1 17.25 -5.08 -22.74
CA GLU A 1 15.91 -5.19 -22.13
C GLU A 1 15.92 -4.50 -20.77
N ASN A 2 14.80 -3.90 -20.36
CA ASN A 2 14.69 -3.20 -19.07
C ASN A 2 14.02 -4.12 -18.04
N LEU A 3 14.52 -4.08 -16.80
CA LEU A 3 13.95 -4.81 -15.68
C LEU A 3 13.11 -3.86 -14.82
N PHE A 4 11.81 -4.14 -14.71
CA PHE A 4 10.89 -3.35 -13.89
C PHE A 4 10.63 -4.02 -12.54
N TYR A 5 10.59 -3.21 -11.50
CA TYR A 5 10.21 -3.60 -10.15
C TYR A 5 8.94 -2.88 -9.76
N PHE A 6 7.96 -3.62 -9.26
CA PHE A 6 6.70 -3.06 -8.81
C PHE A 6 6.49 -3.32 -7.33
N ILE A 7 6.51 -2.24 -6.54
CA ILE A 7 6.33 -2.30 -5.10
C ILE A 7 4.84 -2.34 -4.79
N ILE A 8 4.39 -3.38 -4.09
CA ILE A 8 3.01 -3.55 -3.66
C ILE A 8 2.94 -3.92 -2.17
N GLY A 9 1.80 -3.68 -1.53
CA GLY A 9 1.55 -4.16 -0.17
C GLY A 9 1.05 -5.61 -0.14
N ALA A 10 1.15 -6.27 1.01
CA ALA A 10 0.60 -7.61 1.22
C ALA A 10 -0.89 -7.71 0.83
N ASP A 11 -1.70 -6.70 1.17
CA ASP A 11 -3.13 -6.65 0.83
C ASP A 11 -3.35 -6.75 -0.70
N SER A 12 -2.56 -6.00 -1.47
CA SER A 12 -2.60 -6.05 -2.94
C SER A 12 -2.14 -7.39 -3.49
N LEU A 13 -1.19 -8.08 -2.83
CA LEU A 13 -0.76 -9.42 -3.24
C LEU A 13 -1.88 -10.45 -3.05
N TYR A 14 -2.68 -10.35 -1.98
CA TYR A 14 -3.82 -11.26 -1.77
C TYR A 14 -4.94 -11.03 -2.79
N ASP A 15 -5.11 -9.79 -3.25
CA ASP A 15 -6.13 -9.43 -4.23
C ASP A 15 -5.65 -9.44 -5.69
N ILE A 16 -4.36 -9.70 -5.94
CA ILE A 16 -3.75 -9.48 -7.26
C ILE A 16 -4.43 -10.28 -8.37
N GLU A 17 -4.93 -11.48 -8.08
CA GLU A 17 -5.62 -12.31 -9.07
C GLU A 17 -7.00 -11.75 -9.48
N LYS A 18 -7.54 -10.81 -8.71
CA LYS A 18 -8.78 -10.08 -9.04
C LYS A 18 -8.53 -8.91 -9.98
N TRP A 19 -7.26 -8.56 -10.25
CA TRP A 19 -6.92 -7.44 -11.12
C TRP A 19 -7.22 -7.79 -12.58
N TYR A 20 -7.32 -6.76 -13.42
CA TYR A 20 -7.43 -6.97 -14.86
C TYR A 20 -6.11 -7.49 -15.42
N ARG A 21 -6.13 -8.69 -16.01
CA ARG A 21 -4.95 -9.36 -16.61
C ARG A 21 -3.76 -9.48 -15.64
N PRO A 22 -3.92 -10.22 -14.52
CA PRO A 22 -2.88 -10.37 -13.51
C PRO A 22 -1.64 -11.10 -14.06
N ASP A 23 -1.85 -11.96 -15.06
CA ASP A 23 -0.81 -12.66 -15.83
C ASP A 23 0.18 -11.69 -16.48
N LEU A 24 -0.30 -10.55 -17.01
CA LEU A 24 0.56 -9.55 -17.63
C LEU A 24 1.39 -8.79 -16.59
N VAL A 25 0.80 -8.47 -15.44
CA VAL A 25 1.51 -7.78 -14.36
C VAL A 25 2.64 -8.66 -13.82
N MET A 26 2.35 -9.93 -13.55
CA MET A 26 3.31 -10.88 -12.98
C MET A 26 4.42 -11.31 -13.94
N SER A 27 4.17 -11.26 -15.26
CA SER A 27 5.18 -11.58 -16.28
C SER A 27 6.08 -10.41 -16.65
N GLN A 28 5.61 -9.16 -16.49
CA GLN A 28 6.35 -7.96 -16.93
C GLN A 28 7.20 -7.30 -15.83
N ALA A 29 6.97 -7.60 -14.56
CA ALA A 29 7.68 -6.98 -13.45
C ALA A 29 8.05 -7.97 -12.35
N VAL A 30 9.12 -7.64 -11.62
CA VAL A 30 9.41 -8.26 -10.33
C VAL A 30 8.56 -7.57 -9.27
N LEU A 31 7.69 -8.32 -8.61
CA LEU A 31 6.86 -7.80 -7.53
C LEU A 31 7.68 -7.75 -6.23
N LEU A 32 7.79 -6.58 -5.63
CA LEU A 32 8.41 -6.39 -4.32
C LEU A 32 7.30 -6.15 -3.30
N VAL A 33 7.10 -7.11 -2.39
CA VAL A 33 5.95 -7.10 -1.48
C VAL A 33 6.36 -6.58 -0.11
N ALA A 34 5.82 -5.43 0.28
CA ALA A 34 5.92 -4.91 1.63
C ALA A 34 4.96 -5.66 2.55
N ALA A 35 5.53 -6.39 3.51
CA ALA A 35 4.74 -7.04 4.55
C ALA A 35 4.05 -5.98 5.42
N ARG A 36 2.82 -6.28 5.83
CA ARG A 36 2.13 -5.60 6.93
C ARG A 36 1.94 -6.64 8.02
N GLY A 37 2.08 -6.25 9.29
CA GLY A 37 1.60 -7.07 10.40
C GLY A 37 0.08 -7.22 10.30
N CYS A 38 -0.38 -8.17 9.50
CA CYS A 38 -1.80 -8.48 9.31
C CYS A 38 -2.06 -9.93 9.73
N ASP A 39 -3.07 -10.05 10.57
CA ASP A 39 -3.49 -11.21 11.34
C ASP A 39 -4.24 -12.29 10.53
N TRP A 40 -3.98 -13.55 10.92
CA TRP A 40 -4.73 -14.84 10.91
C TRP A 40 -5.74 -15.24 9.80
N ALA A 41 -6.29 -14.33 8.98
CA ALA A 41 -7.36 -14.66 8.03
C ALA A 41 -6.86 -15.10 6.64
N HIS A 42 -5.59 -14.85 6.33
CA HIS A 42 -4.97 -15.20 5.05
C HIS A 42 -3.95 -16.34 5.20
N PRO A 43 -3.64 -17.08 4.12
CA PRO A 43 -2.43 -17.89 4.08
C PRO A 43 -1.23 -17.06 4.49
N THR A 44 -0.17 -17.71 4.98
CA THR A 44 1.07 -16.99 5.27
C THR A 44 1.54 -16.25 4.02
N LEU A 45 2.15 -15.07 4.19
CA LEU A 45 2.65 -14.28 3.06
C LEU A 45 3.57 -15.12 2.16
N ASP A 46 4.43 -15.94 2.76
CA ASP A 46 5.31 -16.86 2.06
C ASP A 46 4.55 -17.96 1.29
N GLY A 47 3.42 -18.44 1.84
CA GLY A 47 2.52 -19.36 1.15
C GLY A 47 1.88 -18.73 -0.08
N GLN A 48 1.35 -17.49 0.04
CA GLN A 48 0.77 -16.77 -1.10
C GLN A 48 1.82 -16.47 -2.18
N ILE A 49 3.03 -16.08 -1.79
CA ILE A 49 4.14 -15.86 -2.73
C ILE A 49 4.46 -17.16 -3.47
N SER A 50 4.58 -18.28 -2.76
CA SER A 50 4.92 -19.57 -3.36
C SER A 50 3.85 -20.02 -4.36
N TYR A 51 2.58 -19.89 -3.98
CA TYR A 51 1.44 -20.18 -4.85
C TYR A 51 1.48 -19.38 -6.16
N LEU A 52 1.71 -18.07 -6.09
CA LEU A 52 1.75 -17.21 -7.27
C LEU A 52 3.00 -17.46 -8.14
N LYS A 53 4.15 -17.77 -7.53
CA LYS A 53 5.35 -18.20 -8.25
C LYS A 53 5.09 -19.48 -9.04
N GLU A 54 4.43 -20.46 -8.43
CA GLU A 54 4.11 -21.74 -9.08
C GLU A 54 3.06 -21.59 -10.18
N LYS A 55 1.96 -20.88 -9.92
CA LYS A 55 0.84 -20.75 -10.85
C LYS A 55 1.15 -19.88 -12.06
N TYR A 56 1.88 -18.79 -11.88
CA TYR A 56 2.09 -17.77 -12.92
C TYR A 56 3.54 -17.65 -13.40
N GLY A 57 4.49 -18.38 -12.81
CA GLY A 57 5.91 -18.15 -13.07
C GLY A 57 6.38 -16.76 -12.62
N ALA A 58 5.67 -16.16 -11.66
CA ALA A 58 5.91 -14.79 -11.22
C ALA A 58 7.26 -14.64 -10.51
N ARG A 59 7.88 -13.46 -10.61
CA ARG A 59 9.08 -13.09 -9.84
C ARG A 59 8.66 -12.20 -8.68
N ILE A 60 8.65 -12.75 -7.46
CA ILE A 60 8.10 -12.06 -6.29
C ILE A 60 9.08 -12.16 -5.12
N GLU A 61 9.47 -11.02 -4.54
CA GLU A 61 10.38 -10.96 -3.40
C GLU A 61 9.79 -10.11 -2.27
N LYS A 62 10.12 -10.45 -1.02
CA LYS A 62 9.70 -9.65 0.14
C LYS A 62 10.58 -8.41 0.28
N LEU A 63 9.95 -7.24 0.45
CA LEU A 63 10.65 -6.00 0.73
C LEU A 63 11.02 -5.94 2.21
N HIS A 64 12.30 -5.80 2.51
CA HIS A 64 12.75 -5.53 3.87
C HIS A 64 12.64 -4.03 4.16
N CYS A 65 11.54 -3.62 4.79
CA CYS A 65 11.31 -2.24 5.21
C CYS A 65 10.76 -2.20 6.63
N ARG A 66 10.96 -1.05 7.31
CA ARG A 66 10.29 -0.79 8.59
C ARG A 66 8.79 -0.75 8.40
N GLU A 67 8.06 -1.38 9.31
CA GLU A 67 6.61 -1.23 9.37
C GLU A 67 6.25 0.23 9.67
N MET A 68 5.30 0.76 8.91
CA MET A 68 4.69 2.06 9.17
C MET A 68 3.25 1.84 9.62
N HIS A 69 2.99 2.07 10.90
CA HIS A 69 1.64 2.10 11.45
C HIS A 69 0.98 3.45 11.16
N VAL A 70 0.80 3.76 9.88
CA VAL A 70 0.08 4.96 9.44
C VAL A 70 -0.78 4.60 8.24
N SER A 71 -2.01 5.09 8.21
CA SER A 71 -2.91 4.91 7.07
C SER A 71 -3.43 6.26 6.59
N SER A 72 -3.69 6.37 5.28
CA SER A 72 -4.31 7.58 4.73
C SER A 72 -5.74 7.78 5.24
N GLU A 73 -6.44 6.70 5.61
CA GLU A 73 -7.76 6.77 6.22
C GLU A 73 -7.70 7.48 7.58
N GLU A 74 -6.78 7.06 8.44
CA GLU A 74 -6.55 7.69 9.74
C GLU A 74 -6.13 9.16 9.60
N ILE A 75 -5.17 9.47 8.72
CA ILE A 75 -4.73 10.85 8.47
C ILE A 75 -5.90 11.74 8.03
N ARG A 76 -6.75 11.27 7.12
CA ARG A 76 -7.93 12.04 6.67
C ARG A 76 -8.94 12.22 7.81
N ALA A 77 -9.15 11.19 8.64
CA ALA A 77 -10.06 11.28 9.78
C ALA A 77 -9.55 12.27 10.84
N MET A 78 -8.25 12.25 11.16
CA MET A 78 -7.59 13.23 12.02
C MET A 78 -7.73 14.65 11.47
N ALA A 79 -7.47 14.84 10.17
CA ALA A 79 -7.62 16.13 9.50
C ALA A 79 -9.06 16.67 9.60
N ALA A 80 -10.06 15.79 9.42
CA ALA A 80 -11.46 16.14 9.53
C ALA A 80 -11.90 16.52 10.95
N ARG A 81 -11.19 16.03 11.98
CA ARG A 81 -11.36 16.40 13.39
C ARG A 81 -10.55 17.63 13.80
N GLY A 82 -9.75 18.20 12.90
CA GLY A 82 -8.87 19.33 13.20
C GLY A 82 -7.64 18.95 14.04
N GLU A 83 -7.29 17.67 14.09
CA GLU A 83 -6.12 17.18 14.83
C GLU A 83 -4.80 17.49 14.12
N SER A 84 -3.70 17.52 14.88
CA SER A 84 -2.38 17.77 14.33
C SER A 84 -1.88 16.56 13.52
N LEU A 85 -1.48 16.81 12.28
CA LEU A 85 -0.85 15.81 11.39
C LEU A 85 0.68 15.92 11.37
N LYS A 86 1.27 16.72 12.28
CA LYS A 86 2.73 16.95 12.32
C LYS A 86 3.46 15.65 12.60
N GLY A 87 4.47 15.34 11.79
CA GLY A 87 5.25 14.10 11.91
C GLY A 87 4.63 12.87 11.24
N LEU A 88 3.37 12.94 10.80
CA LEU A 88 2.72 11.89 10.01
C LEU A 88 2.87 12.09 8.50
N LEU A 89 3.19 13.32 8.08
CA LEU A 89 3.34 13.72 6.70
C LEU A 89 4.67 14.43 6.50
N PRO A 90 5.28 14.32 5.31
CA PRO A 90 6.34 15.24 4.91
C PRO A 90 5.85 16.70 5.01
N GLU A 91 6.71 17.59 5.51
CA GLU A 91 6.34 18.98 5.77
C GLU A 91 5.69 19.69 4.55
N PRO A 92 6.17 19.52 3.30
CA PRO A 92 5.51 20.13 2.14
C PRO A 92 4.07 19.65 1.93
N VAL A 93 3.78 18.37 2.21
CA VAL A 93 2.44 17.79 2.08
C VAL A 93 1.53 18.32 3.17
N LEU A 94 2.03 18.42 4.41
CA LEU A 94 1.30 19.01 5.53
C LEU A 94 0.89 20.47 5.22
N GLN A 95 1.81 21.26 4.67
CA GLN A 95 1.54 22.64 4.28
C GLN A 95 0.48 22.71 3.19
N TYR A 96 0.56 21.84 2.19
CA TYR A 96 -0.43 21.77 1.13
C TYR A 96 -1.84 21.44 1.65
N VAL A 97 -1.96 20.43 2.53
CA VAL A 97 -3.24 20.06 3.16
C VAL A 97 -3.86 21.25 3.91
N LYS A 98 -3.05 22.04 4.62
CA LYS A 98 -3.52 23.23 5.35
C LYS A 98 -3.95 24.36 4.42
N GLN A 99 -3.12 24.71 3.44
CA GLN A 99 -3.37 25.82 2.51
C GLN A 99 -4.64 25.58 1.68
N CYS A 100 -4.83 24.35 1.19
CA CYS A 100 -5.99 23.98 0.38
C CYS A 100 -7.20 23.52 1.21
N ARG A 101 -7.11 23.55 2.56
CA ARG A 101 -8.16 23.07 3.49
C ARG A 101 -8.68 21.66 3.15
N LEU A 102 -7.78 20.78 2.70
CA LEU A 102 -8.16 19.42 2.32
C LEU A 102 -8.60 18.62 3.53
N TYR A 103 -9.62 17.78 3.34
CA TYR A 103 -10.15 16.84 4.33
C TYR A 103 -10.73 17.49 5.60
N GLN A 104 -10.91 18.82 5.62
CA GLN A 104 -11.59 19.52 6.70
C GLN A 104 -13.10 19.44 6.48
N LYS A 105 -13.88 19.23 7.56
CA LYS A 105 -15.34 19.39 7.48
C LYS A 105 -15.64 20.86 7.21
N GLN A 106 -16.38 21.15 6.12
CA GLN A 106 -16.93 22.48 5.95
C GLN A 106 -17.86 22.77 7.14
N PRO A 107 -17.81 23.97 7.73
CA PRO A 107 -18.81 24.36 8.70
C PRO A 107 -20.17 24.31 8.00
N CYS A 108 -21.11 23.54 8.56
CA CYS A 108 -22.52 23.68 8.18
C CYS A 108 -22.92 25.12 8.53
N ILE A 109 -23.33 25.89 7.52
CA ILE A 109 -23.91 27.23 7.66
C ILE A 109 -25.32 27.09 8.22
#